data_AF-A0A0M9YUI9-F1
#
_entry.id   AF-A0A0M9YUI9-F1
#
_cell.length_a   1.000
_cell.length_b   1.000
_cell.length_c   1.000
_cell.angle_alpha   90.00
_cell.angle_beta   90.00
_cell.angle_gamma   90.00
#
_symmetry.space_group_name_H-M   'P 1'
#
loop_
_entity.id
_entity.type
_entity.pdbx_description
1 polymer ?
#
loop_
_entity_poly.entity_id
_entity_poly.type
_entity_poly.pdbx_seq_one_letter_code
_entity_poly.pdbx_strand_id
1 'polypeptide(L)'
;MLWEELPEGRSLIAALEEEERRLSADLGTAGSPDGVGMYQLASDVLVGRAFEQLFAQDELDEDLARRCATVIERLLGSGRPAVTEMVSIRITDHLLGYIEPWLRFKKFAGPLLKAEVESRKRYYTGPF
;
A
#
# COMPACT_ATOMS: atom_id res chain seq x y z
N MET A 1 10.97 -10.70 4.04
CA MET A 1 10.08 -9.73 4.72
C MET A 1 9.22 -9.03 3.67
N LEU A 2 7.93 -8.73 3.91
CA LEU A 2 7.02 -8.16 2.88
C LEU A 2 7.61 -6.93 2.15
N TRP A 3 8.33 -6.10 2.88
CA TRP A 3 8.88 -4.82 2.40
C TRP A 3 10.24 -4.93 1.69
N GLU A 4 10.88 -6.11 1.69
CA GLU A 4 12.12 -6.34 0.94
C GLU A 4 11.91 -6.29 -0.58
N GLU A 5 10.66 -6.44 -1.02
CA GLU A 5 10.26 -6.29 -2.42
C GLU A 5 10.36 -4.82 -2.90
N LEU A 6 10.51 -3.85 -1.99
CA LEU A 6 10.57 -2.40 -2.28
C LEU A 6 11.88 -1.78 -1.73
N PRO A 7 13.04 -2.03 -2.38
CA PRO A 7 14.33 -1.51 -1.93
C PRO A 7 14.41 0.02 -1.91
N GLU A 8 13.56 0.70 -2.68
CA GLU A 8 13.44 2.17 -2.75
C GLU A 8 13.05 2.78 -1.39
N GLY A 9 12.38 2.01 -0.54
CA GLY A 9 11.99 2.40 0.80
C GLY A 9 12.94 1.94 1.91
N ARG A 10 14.03 1.24 1.62
CA ARG A 10 14.77 0.44 2.63
C ARG A 10 15.26 1.26 3.83
N SER A 11 15.76 2.48 3.61
CA SER A 11 16.18 3.38 4.68
C SER A 11 15.01 3.88 5.53
N LEU A 12 13.85 4.10 4.90
CA LEU A 12 12.62 4.53 5.57
C LEU A 12 11.95 3.38 6.32
N ILE A 13 11.95 2.17 5.75
CA ILE A 13 11.49 0.94 6.40
C ILE A 13 12.29 0.73 7.70
N ALA A 14 13.62 0.79 7.63
CA ALA A 14 14.47 0.65 8.82
C ALA A 14 14.20 1.75 9.86
N ALA A 15 13.96 2.99 9.43
CA ALA A 15 13.61 4.09 10.34
C ALA A 15 12.24 3.89 11.00
N LEU A 16 11.24 3.40 10.26
CA LEU A 16 9.89 3.14 10.78
C LEU A 16 9.87 1.91 11.71
N GLU A 17 10.63 0.86 11.39
CA GLU A 17 10.81 -0.30 12.27
C GLU A 17 11.50 0.09 13.60
N GLU A 18 12.45 1.02 13.56
CA GLU A 18 13.12 1.54 14.75
C GLU A 18 12.19 2.44 15.59
N GLU A 19 11.43 3.31 14.93
CA GLU A 19 10.43 4.17 15.58
C GLU A 19 9.34 3.33 16.27
N GLU A 20 8.84 2.28 15.61
CA GLU A 20 7.86 1.33 16.15
C GLU A 20 8.43 0.57 17.36
N ARG A 21 9.70 0.17 17.31
CA ARG A 21 10.40 -0.46 18.44
C ARG A 21 10.51 0.48 19.63
N ARG A 22 10.83 1.77 19.40
CA ARG A 22 10.93 2.80 20.45
C ARG A 22 9.57 3.07 21.09
N LEU A 23 8.53 3.27 20.29
CA LEU A 23 7.17 3.54 20.78
C LEU A 23 6.60 2.36 21.59
N SER A 24 6.90 1.13 21.17
CA SER A 24 6.52 -0.09 21.91
C SER A 24 7.23 -0.22 23.25
N ALA A 25 8.49 0.24 23.34
CA ALA A 25 9.27 0.26 24.57
C ALA A 25 8.81 1.35 25.55
N ASP A 26 8.48 2.54 25.04
CA ASP A 26 8.13 3.72 25.85
C ASP A 26 6.71 3.67 26.43
N LEU A 27 5.75 3.05 25.74
CA LEU A 27 4.34 3.08 26.14
C LEU A 27 3.91 1.89 27.01
N GLY A 28 4.76 0.87 27.19
CA GLY A 28 4.43 -0.35 27.94
C GLY A 28 3.23 -1.14 27.39
N THR A 29 2.67 -0.70 26.27
CA THR A 29 1.58 -1.34 25.57
C THR A 29 2.15 -2.42 24.68
N ALA A 30 2.07 -3.68 25.12
CA ALA A 30 2.12 -4.85 24.25
C ALA A 30 0.87 -4.94 23.32
N GLY A 31 0.31 -3.80 22.93
CA GLY A 31 -0.96 -3.64 22.23
C GLY A 31 -0.75 -3.21 20.79
N SER A 32 -0.78 -4.20 19.89
CA SER A 32 -0.82 -4.11 18.42
C SER A 32 0.10 -3.06 17.76
N PRO A 33 1.41 -3.34 17.68
CA PRO A 33 2.37 -2.54 16.88
C PRO A 33 1.92 -2.36 15.41
N ASP A 34 1.24 -3.38 14.90
CA ASP A 34 0.93 -3.62 13.50
C ASP A 34 0.12 -2.53 12.77
N GLY A 35 -0.58 -1.63 13.48
CA GLY A 35 -1.51 -0.67 12.88
C GLY A 35 -0.86 0.59 12.33
N VAL A 36 -0.10 1.29 13.17
CA VAL A 36 0.51 2.59 12.82
C VAL A 36 1.72 2.39 11.90
N GLY A 37 2.57 1.40 12.20
CA GLY A 37 3.74 1.06 11.38
C GLY A 37 3.35 0.67 9.95
N MET A 38 2.38 -0.23 9.77
CA MET A 38 1.92 -0.62 8.42
C MET A 38 1.20 0.51 7.68
N TYR A 39 0.45 1.35 8.40
CA TYR A 39 -0.22 2.50 7.78
C TYR A 39 0.79 3.52 7.23
N GLN A 40 1.85 3.77 8.00
CA GLN A 40 2.90 4.70 7.63
C GLN A 40 3.80 4.13 6.55
N LEU A 41 4.11 2.83 6.59
CA LEU A 41 4.83 2.14 5.50
C LEU A 41 4.04 2.16 4.19
N ALA A 42 2.74 1.86 4.21
CA ALA A 42 1.92 1.91 3.01
C ALA A 42 1.80 3.34 2.44
N SER A 43 1.69 4.35 3.29
CA SER A 43 1.59 5.74 2.86
C SER A 43 2.94 6.28 2.35
N ASP A 44 4.01 6.09 3.10
CA ASP A 44 5.27 6.77 2.82
C ASP A 44 6.17 5.97 1.88
N VAL A 45 6.15 4.63 1.95
CA VAL A 45 6.98 3.77 1.07
C VAL A 45 6.24 3.43 -0.21
N LEU A 46 5.02 2.91 -0.11
CA LEU A 46 4.31 2.44 -1.30
C LEU A 46 3.73 3.61 -2.10
N VAL A 47 3.00 4.52 -1.46
CA VAL A 47 2.43 5.68 -2.16
C VAL A 47 3.50 6.75 -2.42
N GLY A 48 4.12 7.29 -1.36
CA GLY A 48 5.04 8.43 -1.45
C GLY A 48 6.42 8.17 -2.08
N ARG A 49 6.78 6.92 -2.38
CA ARG A 49 8.02 6.60 -3.10
C ARG A 49 7.75 5.76 -4.33
N ALA A 50 7.20 4.56 -4.13
CA ALA A 50 7.06 3.62 -5.23
C ALA A 50 6.06 4.12 -6.28
N PHE A 51 4.86 4.56 -5.88
CA PHE A 51 3.84 5.07 -6.83
C PHE A 51 4.23 6.42 -7.41
N GLU A 52 4.77 7.35 -6.62
CA GLU A 52 5.27 8.61 -7.16
C GLU A 52 6.32 8.37 -8.25
N GLN A 53 7.31 7.51 -7.99
CA GLN A 53 8.31 7.15 -9.00
C GLN A 53 7.70 6.43 -10.20
N LEU A 54 6.78 5.49 -9.96
CA LEU A 54 6.17 4.67 -11.00
C LEU A 54 5.31 5.49 -11.96
N PHE A 55 4.62 6.52 -11.46
CA PHE A 55 3.70 7.34 -12.24
C PHE A 55 4.30 8.66 -12.71
N ALA A 56 5.45 9.09 -12.19
CA ALA A 56 6.20 10.25 -12.69
C ALA A 56 6.93 10.01 -14.03
N GLN A 57 7.05 8.75 -14.46
CA GLN A 57 7.70 8.38 -15.72
C GLN A 57 6.68 8.22 -16.85
N ASP A 58 7.08 8.58 -18.09
CA ASP A 58 6.27 8.38 -19.30
C ASP A 58 6.04 6.89 -19.56
N GLU A 59 7.10 6.08 -19.45
CA GLU A 59 7.03 4.63 -19.45
C GLU A 59 7.01 4.09 -18.03
N LEU A 60 6.13 3.12 -17.79
CA LEU A 60 5.93 2.56 -16.47
C LEU A 60 6.95 1.43 -16.24
N ASP A 61 7.76 1.54 -15.19
CA ASP A 61 8.69 0.49 -14.74
C ASP A 61 7.90 -0.77 -14.35
N GLU A 62 7.89 -1.75 -15.26
CA GLU A 62 7.10 -2.97 -15.08
C GLU A 62 7.54 -3.80 -13.86
N ASP A 63 8.84 -3.79 -13.54
CA ASP A 63 9.38 -4.57 -12.43
C ASP A 63 9.00 -3.94 -11.10
N LEU A 64 9.12 -2.61 -10.98
CA LEU A 64 8.59 -1.90 -9.82
C LEU A 64 7.07 -2.10 -9.68
N ALA A 65 6.32 -2.05 -10.77
CA ALA A 65 4.88 -2.26 -10.72
C ALA A 65 4.49 -3.67 -10.25
N ARG A 66 5.18 -4.71 -10.72
CA ARG A 66 4.97 -6.10 -10.27
C ARG A 66 5.29 -6.28 -8.79
N ARG A 67 6.34 -5.64 -8.30
CA ARG A 67 6.71 -5.66 -6.88
C ARG A 67 5.66 -4.96 -6.02
N CYS A 68 5.24 -3.77 -6.42
CA CYS A 68 4.12 -3.07 -5.77
C CYS A 68 2.84 -3.91 -5.75
N ALA A 69 2.45 -4.49 -6.88
CA ALA A 69 1.26 -5.34 -6.96
C ALA A 69 1.37 -6.55 -6.02
N THR A 70 2.54 -7.19 -5.95
CA THR A 70 2.80 -8.31 -5.04
C THR A 70 2.63 -7.91 -3.57
N VAL A 71 3.15 -6.75 -3.18
CA VAL A 71 3.00 -6.24 -1.81
C VAL A 71 1.53 -5.99 -1.49
N ILE A 72 0.80 -5.32 -2.38
CA ILE A 72 -0.62 -5.01 -2.19
C ILE A 72 -1.45 -6.30 -2.06
N GLU A 73 -1.19 -7.31 -2.89
CA GLU A 73 -1.92 -8.58 -2.80
C GLU A 73 -1.65 -9.33 -1.51
N ARG A 74 -0.42 -9.29 -1.00
CA ARG A 74 -0.11 -9.87 0.30
C ARG A 74 -0.80 -9.11 1.43
N LEU A 75 -0.90 -7.79 1.36
CA LEU A 75 -1.62 -6.96 2.34
C LEU A 75 -3.12 -7.27 2.35
N LEU A 76 -3.75 -7.31 1.17
CA LEU A 76 -5.18 -7.66 1.03
C LEU A 76 -5.45 -9.11 1.46
N GLY A 77 -4.52 -10.02 1.16
CA GLY A 77 -4.59 -11.44 1.55
C GLY A 77 -4.27 -11.73 3.02
N SER A 78 -3.90 -10.72 3.81
CA SER A 78 -3.51 -10.92 5.22
C SER A 78 -4.66 -11.37 6.14
N GLY A 79 -5.91 -11.22 5.70
CA GLY A 79 -7.11 -11.55 6.47
C GLY A 79 -7.39 -10.58 7.63
N ARG A 80 -6.64 -9.47 7.73
CA ARG A 80 -6.77 -8.48 8.80
C ARG A 80 -7.64 -7.30 8.32
N PRO A 81 -8.85 -7.08 8.88
CA PRO A 81 -9.74 -6.02 8.41
C PRO A 81 -9.12 -4.63 8.40
N ALA A 82 -8.34 -4.28 9.43
CA ALA A 82 -7.65 -2.99 9.52
C ALA A 82 -6.62 -2.78 8.39
N VAL A 83 -5.98 -3.86 7.92
CA VAL A 83 -5.03 -3.80 6.80
C VAL A 83 -5.79 -3.60 5.48
N THR A 84 -6.89 -4.33 5.29
CA THR A 84 -7.75 -4.18 4.12
C THR A 84 -8.30 -2.75 4.03
N GLU A 85 -8.78 -2.20 5.13
CA GLU A 85 -9.27 -0.82 5.22
C GLU A 85 -8.16 0.20 4.88
N MET A 86 -6.95 0.01 5.43
CA MET A 86 -5.80 0.84 5.09
C MET A 86 -5.48 0.80 3.58
N VAL A 87 -5.44 -0.39 2.97
CA VAL A 87 -5.21 -0.54 1.53
C VAL A 87 -6.29 0.19 0.75
N SER A 88 -7.56 0.03 1.15
CA SER A 88 -8.68 0.71 0.51
C SER A 88 -8.49 2.24 0.50
N ILE A 89 -8.25 2.83 1.67
CA ILE A 89 -8.18 4.29 1.85
C ILE A 89 -6.91 4.90 1.25
N ARG A 90 -5.76 4.22 1.33
CA ARG A 90 -4.47 4.82 0.94
C ARG A 90 -4.01 4.43 -0.44
N ILE A 91 -4.26 3.19 -0.84
CA ILE A 91 -3.70 2.63 -2.07
C ILE A 91 -4.77 2.64 -3.15
N THR A 92 -5.94 2.04 -2.87
CA THR A 92 -7.03 1.94 -3.85
C THR A 92 -7.57 3.32 -4.21
N ASP A 93 -7.81 4.18 -3.22
CA ASP A 93 -8.24 5.56 -3.47
C ASP A 93 -7.18 6.36 -4.23
N HIS A 94 -5.88 6.14 -3.99
CA HIS A 94 -4.83 6.80 -4.77
C HIS A 94 -4.83 6.35 -6.24
N LEU A 95 -4.97 5.04 -6.48
CA LEU A 95 -5.04 4.48 -7.83
C LEU A 95 -6.27 4.96 -8.61
N LEU A 96 -7.40 5.18 -7.93
CA LEU A 96 -8.66 5.63 -8.52
C LEU A 96 -8.86 7.14 -8.52
N GLY A 97 -8.16 7.88 -7.67
CA GLY A 97 -8.27 9.32 -7.54
C GLY A 97 -7.83 10.08 -8.79
N TYR A 98 -7.09 9.41 -9.68
CA TYR A 98 -6.70 9.92 -10.99
C TYR A 98 -7.05 8.87 -12.06
N ILE A 99 -7.44 9.34 -13.26
CA ILE A 99 -7.92 8.46 -14.34
C ILE A 99 -6.82 7.50 -14.84
N GLU A 100 -5.58 7.97 -14.88
CA GLU A 100 -4.49 7.30 -15.57
C GLU A 100 -3.73 6.23 -14.74
N PRO A 101 -3.44 6.42 -13.43
CA PRO A 101 -2.69 5.46 -12.63
C PRO A 101 -3.28 4.05 -12.63
N TRP A 102 -4.59 3.90 -12.36
CA TRP A 102 -5.21 2.57 -12.41
C TRP A 102 -5.15 1.95 -13.82
N LEU A 103 -5.36 2.74 -14.88
CA LEU A 103 -5.34 2.21 -16.25
C LEU A 103 -3.97 1.67 -16.63
N ARG A 104 -2.89 2.34 -16.21
CA ARG A 104 -1.51 1.89 -16.43
C ARG A 104 -1.14 0.71 -15.52
N PHE A 105 -1.64 0.68 -14.28
CA PHE A 105 -1.28 -0.32 -13.27
C PHE A 105 -2.09 -1.63 -13.33
N LYS A 106 -3.35 -1.61 -13.81
CA LYS A 106 -4.29 -2.75 -13.72
C LYS A 106 -3.79 -4.07 -14.34
N LYS A 107 -2.84 -4.02 -15.29
CA LYS A 107 -2.26 -5.22 -15.91
C LYS A 107 -1.39 -6.02 -14.94
N PHE A 108 -0.84 -5.39 -13.91
CA PHE A 108 -0.03 -6.03 -12.87
C PHE A 108 -0.83 -6.46 -11.64
N ALA A 109 -2.01 -5.86 -11.45
CA ALA A 109 -2.87 -6.15 -10.30
C ALA A 109 -3.31 -7.62 -10.27
N GLY A 110 -3.17 -8.24 -9.10
CA GLY A 110 -3.72 -9.56 -8.82
C GLY A 110 -5.24 -9.54 -8.60
N PRO A 111 -5.85 -10.70 -8.30
CA PRO A 111 -7.29 -10.84 -8.17
C PRO A 111 -7.89 -10.07 -6.97
N LEU A 112 -7.20 -9.96 -5.84
CA LEU A 112 -7.72 -9.29 -4.64
C LEU A 112 -7.76 -7.78 -4.86
N LEU A 113 -6.70 -7.17 -5.39
CA LEU A 113 -6.67 -5.75 -5.71
C LEU A 113 -7.70 -5.38 -6.78
N LYS A 114 -7.89 -6.24 -7.79
CA LYS A 114 -8.95 -6.05 -8.78
C LYS A 114 -10.33 -6.07 -8.13
N ALA A 115 -10.59 -7.04 -7.25
CA ALA A 115 -11.86 -7.12 -6.53
C ALA A 115 -12.08 -5.90 -5.63
N GLU A 116 -11.04 -5.46 -4.92
CA GLU A 116 -11.07 -4.27 -4.07
C GLU A 116 -11.37 -3.00 -4.88
N VAL A 117 -10.70 -2.80 -6.01
CA VAL A 117 -10.97 -1.68 -6.92
C VAL A 117 -12.42 -1.68 -7.39
N GLU A 118 -12.97 -2.82 -7.80
CA GLU A 118 -14.37 -2.90 -8.23
C GLU A 118 -15.35 -2.68 -7.07
N SER A 119 -15.01 -3.14 -5.86
CA SER A 119 -15.76 -2.82 -4.64
C SER A 119 -15.78 -1.31 -4.39
N ARG A 120 -14.60 -0.67 -4.45
CA ARG A 120 -14.43 0.76 -4.18
C ARG A 120 -15.08 1.65 -5.22
N LYS A 121 -15.03 1.28 -6.51
CA LYS A 121 -15.79 1.97 -7.56
C LYS A 121 -17.29 1.95 -7.29
N ARG A 122 -17.85 0.81 -6.89
CA ARG A 122 -19.28 0.70 -6.55
C ARG A 122 -19.66 1.61 -5.38
N TYR A 123 -18.77 1.77 -4.40
CA TYR A 123 -18.97 2.72 -3.30
C TYR A 123 -19.10 4.17 -3.82
N TYR A 124 -18.28 4.58 -4.79
CA TYR A 124 -18.36 5.93 -5.38
C TYR A 124 -19.53 6.13 -6.35
N THR A 125 -20.03 5.07 -6.97
CA THR A 125 -21.15 5.15 -7.94
C THR A 125 -22.51 4.77 -7.36
N GLY A 126 -22.55 4.37 -6.08
CA GLY A 126 -23.79 3.97 -5.41
C GLY A 126 -24.70 5.17 -5.11
N PRO A 127 -26.03 4.97 -5.01
CA PRO A 127 -26.93 6.02 -4.55
C PRO A 127 -26.66 6.32 -3.08
N PHE A 128 -26.40 7.59 -2.76
CA PHE A 128 -26.46 8.11 -1.40
C PHE A 128 -27.92 8.25 -0.95
#